data_AF-A0A7Y9ELR9-F1
#
_entry.id   AF-A0A7Y9ELR9-F1
#
_cell.length_a   1.000
_cell.length_b   1.000
_cell.length_c   1.000
_cell.angle_alpha   90.00
_cell.angle_beta   90.00
_cell.angle_gamma   90.00
#
_symmetry.space_group_name_H-M   'P 1'
#
loop_
_entity.id
_entity.type
_entity.pdbx_description
1 polymer ?
#
loop_
_entity_poly.entity_id
_entity_poly.type
_entity_poly.pdbx_seq_one_letter_code
_entity_poly.pdbx_strand_id
1 'polypeptide(L)'
;MRLTVIAALAVTALATAGCADAAAQENAADDARDKAKQVVNAMYGTRLVKAGDIGHHIADLKGVEVLRVSGTDTGAPGGVRVIVKVSGTAQQSESLFHGPGRVTVDRCYDLAFDGSPGEWDAVPPRTPCPGGAPPTFAPWPETPPLSAARIERALPKVKTLPSGRGVEEKDVRAALAKLALHPAIRIQTESESDFAVGVALVADSAPPSKPRCVLARVAPGKTKAWLPSQTEAAKGCTAHTALGTGR
;
A
#
# COMPACT_ATOMS: atom_id res chain seq x y z
N MET A 1 23.02 39.83 -50.64
CA MET A 1 23.42 38.49 -50.16
C MET A 1 23.69 38.40 -48.64
N ARG A 2 24.03 39.48 -47.92
CA ARG A 2 24.25 39.40 -46.44
C ARG A 2 22.98 39.36 -45.58
N LEU A 3 21.87 39.93 -46.05
CA LEU A 3 20.58 39.93 -45.32
C LEU A 3 19.84 38.58 -45.36
N THR A 4 19.99 37.80 -46.42
CA THR A 4 19.35 36.48 -46.57
C THR A 4 19.97 35.41 -45.66
N VAL A 5 21.26 35.54 -45.32
CA VAL A 5 21.95 34.61 -44.41
C VAL A 5 21.54 34.83 -42.95
N ILE A 6 21.28 36.08 -42.55
CA ILE A 6 20.85 36.43 -41.19
C ILE A 6 19.41 35.94 -40.93
N ALA A 7 18.52 36.07 -41.91
CA ALA A 7 17.14 35.57 -41.79
C ALA A 7 17.08 34.04 -41.67
N ALA A 8 17.92 33.31 -42.41
CA ALA A 8 17.97 31.84 -42.34
C ALA A 8 18.52 31.31 -41.00
N LEU A 9 19.50 32.02 -40.41
CA LEU A 9 20.06 31.70 -39.08
C LEU A 9 19.08 32.01 -37.93
N ALA A 10 18.29 33.08 -38.05
CA ALA A 10 17.28 33.40 -37.04
C ALA A 10 16.14 32.36 -37.03
N VAL A 11 15.67 31.91 -38.19
CA VAL A 11 14.58 30.92 -38.29
C VAL A 11 15.01 29.54 -37.78
N THR A 12 16.26 29.14 -38.02
CA THR A 12 16.78 27.86 -37.50
C THR A 12 17.04 27.90 -35.98
N ALA A 13 17.48 29.02 -35.43
CA ALA A 13 17.65 29.19 -33.98
C ALA A 13 16.30 29.26 -33.21
N LEU A 14 15.25 29.82 -33.80
CA LEU A 14 13.91 29.85 -33.20
C LEU A 14 13.23 28.46 -33.21
N ALA A 15 13.49 27.64 -34.22
CA ALA A 15 12.94 26.28 -34.31
C ALA A 15 13.56 25.31 -33.29
N THR A 16 14.85 25.48 -32.95
CA THR A 16 15.54 24.60 -31.99
C THR A 16 15.20 24.90 -30.53
N ALA A 17 14.92 26.16 -30.19
CA ALA A 17 14.48 26.53 -28.85
C ALA A 17 13.09 25.96 -28.50
N GLY A 18 12.14 26.00 -29.46
CA GLY A 18 10.80 25.45 -29.24
C GLY A 18 10.76 23.91 -29.08
N CYS A 19 11.69 23.19 -29.70
CA CYS A 19 11.77 21.73 -29.57
C CYS A 19 12.32 21.26 -28.22
N ALA A 20 13.26 21.99 -27.62
CA ALA A 20 13.82 21.64 -26.31
C ALA A 20 12.78 21.76 -25.19
N ASP A 21 11.94 22.79 -25.26
CA ASP A 21 10.85 23.02 -24.30
C ASP A 21 9.73 21.99 -24.44
N ALA A 22 9.39 21.61 -25.68
CA ALA A 22 8.43 20.55 -25.94
C ALA A 22 8.91 19.19 -25.41
N ALA A 23 10.19 18.86 -25.59
CA ALA A 23 10.76 17.61 -25.08
C ALA A 23 10.78 17.56 -23.55
N ALA A 24 11.13 18.66 -22.87
CA ALA A 24 11.07 18.73 -21.40
C ALA A 24 9.64 18.61 -20.87
N GLN A 25 8.65 19.20 -21.56
CA GLN A 25 7.23 19.03 -21.21
C GLN A 25 6.73 17.61 -21.42
N GLU A 26 7.15 16.94 -22.49
CA GLU A 26 6.82 15.54 -22.77
C GLU A 26 7.44 14.61 -21.71
N ASN A 27 8.73 14.78 -21.41
CA ASN A 27 9.39 14.04 -20.34
C ASN A 27 8.73 14.24 -18.97
N ALA A 28 8.29 15.47 -18.66
CA ALA A 28 7.55 15.74 -17.42
C ALA A 28 6.17 15.07 -17.43
N ALA A 29 5.51 14.97 -18.59
CA ALA A 29 4.25 14.24 -18.70
C ALA A 29 4.44 12.72 -18.56
N ASP A 30 5.56 12.18 -19.06
CA ASP A 30 5.92 10.77 -18.89
C ASP A 30 6.27 10.45 -17.42
N ASP A 31 7.01 11.32 -16.73
CA ASP A 31 7.25 11.19 -15.29
C ASP A 31 5.93 11.22 -14.49
N ALA A 32 4.96 12.05 -14.88
CA ALA A 32 3.63 12.05 -14.27
C ALA A 32 2.89 10.72 -14.51
N ARG A 33 3.03 10.14 -15.71
CA ARG A 33 2.43 8.86 -16.10
C ARG A 33 3.04 7.70 -15.32
N ASP A 34 4.36 7.68 -15.16
CA ASP A 34 5.07 6.65 -14.40
C ASP A 34 4.72 6.71 -12.91
N LYS A 35 4.60 7.91 -12.34
CA LYS A 35 4.10 8.08 -10.97
C LYS A 35 2.65 7.59 -10.83
N ALA A 36 1.77 7.86 -11.80
CA ALA A 36 0.40 7.34 -11.78
C ALA A 36 0.36 5.80 -11.82
N LYS A 37 1.26 5.18 -12.60
CA LYS A 37 1.47 3.72 -12.60
C LYS A 37 1.95 3.21 -11.23
N GLN A 38 2.86 3.92 -10.57
CA GLN A 38 3.31 3.58 -9.22
C GLN A 38 2.17 3.62 -8.19
N VAL A 39 1.19 4.52 -8.35
CA VAL A 39 -0.02 4.55 -7.49
C VAL A 39 -0.82 3.27 -7.64
N VAL A 40 -1.07 2.82 -8.88
CA VAL A 40 -1.79 1.55 -9.14
C VAL A 40 -1.01 0.37 -8.53
N ASN A 41 0.30 0.34 -8.71
CA ASN A 41 1.15 -0.72 -8.14
C ASN A 41 1.17 -0.69 -6.60
N ALA A 42 1.10 0.48 -5.96
CA ALA A 42 1.01 0.59 -4.51
C ALA A 42 -0.32 0.04 -3.97
N MET A 43 -1.38 0.07 -4.79
CA MET A 43 -2.67 -0.52 -4.48
C MET A 43 -2.71 -2.03 -4.75
N TYR A 44 -1.77 -2.56 -5.53
CA TYR A 44 -1.70 -3.97 -5.88
C TYR A 44 -1.48 -4.83 -4.62
N GLY A 45 -2.34 -5.82 -4.42
CA GLY A 45 -2.30 -6.70 -3.24
C GLY A 45 -2.88 -6.09 -1.95
N THR A 46 -3.36 -4.84 -1.98
CA THR A 46 -4.13 -4.29 -0.86
C THR A 46 -5.49 -4.99 -0.76
N ARG A 47 -6.00 -5.16 0.47
CA ARG A 47 -7.33 -5.74 0.74
C ARG A 47 -8.41 -4.66 0.98
N LEU A 48 -8.15 -3.45 0.51
CA LEU A 48 -9.06 -2.31 0.66
C LEU A 48 -10.24 -2.49 -0.30
N VAL A 49 -11.45 -2.45 0.25
CA VAL A 49 -12.70 -2.68 -0.50
C VAL A 49 -13.54 -1.42 -0.58
N LYS A 50 -13.57 -0.59 0.47
CA LYS A 50 -14.42 0.61 0.50
C LYS A 50 -13.77 1.77 -0.23
N ALA A 51 -14.59 2.57 -0.92
CA ALA A 51 -14.14 3.75 -1.65
C ALA A 51 -13.38 4.75 -0.76
N GLY A 52 -13.89 5.01 0.44
CA GLY A 52 -13.24 5.90 1.41
C GLY A 52 -11.85 5.42 1.84
N ASP A 53 -11.69 4.12 2.08
CA ASP A 53 -10.41 3.54 2.51
C ASP A 53 -9.38 3.56 1.36
N ILE A 54 -9.83 3.27 0.14
CA ILE A 54 -9.00 3.36 -1.07
C ILE A 54 -8.54 4.80 -1.29
N GLY A 55 -9.47 5.75 -1.26
CA GLY A 55 -9.16 7.17 -1.43
C GLY A 55 -8.20 7.70 -0.38
N HIS A 56 -8.42 7.36 0.89
CA HIS A 56 -7.52 7.73 1.98
C HIS A 56 -6.13 7.12 1.78
N HIS A 57 -6.04 5.84 1.43
CA HIS A 57 -4.74 5.20 1.24
C HIS A 57 -3.94 5.85 0.10
N ILE A 58 -4.61 6.21 -1.01
CA ILE A 58 -3.98 6.92 -2.12
C ILE A 58 -3.56 8.33 -1.70
N ALA A 59 -4.37 9.03 -0.91
CA ALA A 59 -4.04 10.35 -0.39
C ALA A 59 -2.82 10.36 0.55
N ASP A 60 -2.53 9.23 1.22
CA ASP A 60 -1.32 9.05 2.04
C ASP A 60 -0.04 8.87 1.20
N LEU A 61 -0.16 8.64 -0.12
CA LEU A 61 1.00 8.50 -1.01
C LEU A 61 1.62 9.88 -1.31
N LYS A 62 2.95 9.93 -1.26
CA LYS A 62 3.69 11.17 -1.54
C LYS A 62 3.56 11.57 -3.01
N GLY A 63 3.30 12.85 -3.26
CA GLY A 63 3.26 13.42 -4.62
C GLY A 63 1.98 13.10 -5.41
N VAL A 64 0.93 12.67 -4.70
CA VAL A 64 -0.37 12.34 -5.28
C VAL A 64 -1.43 13.17 -4.55
N GLU A 65 -2.30 13.84 -5.31
CA GLU A 65 -3.46 14.53 -4.76
C GLU A 65 -4.72 13.85 -5.26
N VAL A 66 -5.54 13.32 -4.36
CA VAL A 66 -6.83 12.77 -4.73
C VAL A 66 -7.79 13.93 -4.99
N LEU A 67 -8.41 13.97 -6.17
CA LEU A 67 -9.36 15.03 -6.54
C LEU A 67 -10.81 14.57 -6.43
N ARG A 68 -11.08 13.28 -6.70
CA ARG A 68 -12.43 12.72 -6.63
C ARG A 68 -12.37 11.23 -6.31
N VAL A 69 -13.28 10.79 -5.46
CA VAL A 69 -13.55 9.37 -5.20
C VAL A 69 -15.03 9.12 -5.48
N SER A 70 -15.32 8.09 -6.26
CA SER A 70 -16.67 7.68 -6.66
C SER A 70 -16.85 6.18 -6.42
N GLY A 71 -18.10 5.76 -6.21
CA GLY A 71 -18.46 4.37 -5.88
C GLY A 71 -18.54 4.15 -4.36
N THR A 72 -19.07 2.99 -3.96
CA THR A 72 -19.19 2.59 -2.55
C THR A 72 -18.09 1.63 -2.16
N ASP A 73 -17.91 0.60 -2.98
CA ASP A 73 -16.99 -0.50 -2.76
C ASP A 73 -16.60 -1.18 -4.07
N THR A 74 -15.52 -1.95 -4.05
CA THR A 74 -14.97 -2.59 -5.24
C THR A 74 -15.86 -3.72 -5.79
N GLY A 75 -16.80 -4.25 -4.99
CA GLY A 75 -17.72 -5.30 -5.43
C GLY A 75 -19.04 -4.76 -6.02
N ALA A 76 -19.31 -3.47 -5.86
CA ALA A 76 -20.50 -2.83 -6.39
C ALA A 76 -20.44 -2.70 -7.93
N PRO A 77 -21.60 -2.63 -8.62
CA PRO A 77 -21.65 -2.35 -10.05
C PRO A 77 -20.90 -1.05 -10.39
N GLY A 78 -19.81 -1.16 -11.15
CA GLY A 78 -18.96 -0.02 -11.54
C GLY A 78 -17.75 0.23 -10.62
N GLY A 79 -17.62 -0.52 -9.52
CA GLY A 79 -16.47 -0.50 -8.62
C GLY A 79 -16.22 0.86 -7.96
N VAL A 80 -14.98 1.05 -7.50
CA VAL A 80 -14.47 2.33 -7.00
C VAL A 80 -13.67 3.01 -8.08
N ARG A 81 -13.91 4.32 -8.29
CA ARG A 81 -13.08 5.16 -9.17
C ARG A 81 -12.45 6.29 -8.40
N VAL A 82 -11.17 6.52 -8.64
CA VAL A 82 -10.39 7.58 -8.00
C VAL A 82 -9.70 8.40 -9.07
N ILE A 83 -10.00 9.69 -9.11
CA ILE A 83 -9.26 10.64 -9.95
C ILE A 83 -8.17 11.26 -9.10
N VAL A 84 -6.93 11.11 -9.54
CA VAL A 84 -5.76 11.71 -8.89
C VAL A 84 -5.11 12.73 -9.79
N LYS A 85 -4.51 13.75 -9.18
CA LYS A 85 -3.55 14.65 -9.81
C LYS A 85 -2.15 14.24 -9.40
N VAL A 86 -1.28 14.12 -10.39
CA VAL A 86 0.12 13.75 -10.21
C VAL A 86 0.98 14.81 -10.90
N SER A 87 1.99 15.29 -10.17
CA SER A 87 2.96 16.25 -10.69
C SER A 87 4.19 15.50 -11.20
N GLY A 88 4.39 15.54 -12.51
CA GLY A 88 5.60 15.07 -13.15
C GLY A 88 6.62 16.19 -13.31
N THR A 89 7.90 15.86 -13.24
CA THR A 89 8.99 16.82 -13.29
C THR A 89 10.09 16.33 -14.23
N ALA A 90 10.54 17.20 -15.12
CA ALA A 90 11.70 16.94 -15.96
C ALA A 90 12.69 18.09 -15.92
N GLN A 91 13.96 17.78 -16.17
CA GLN A 91 14.99 18.77 -16.35
C GLN A 91 14.94 19.29 -17.79
N GLN A 92 14.98 20.60 -17.94
CA GLN A 92 15.18 21.28 -19.20
C GLN A 92 16.68 21.33 -19.47
N SER A 93 17.11 20.83 -20.62
CA SER A 93 18.52 20.89 -21.02
C SER A 93 18.93 22.34 -21.27
N GLU A 94 20.18 22.68 -20.94
CA GLU A 94 20.77 23.96 -21.36
C GLU A 94 20.69 24.11 -22.88
N SER A 95 20.19 25.26 -23.32
CA SER A 95 20.22 25.67 -24.72
C SER A 95 20.96 27.00 -24.84
N LEU A 96 21.29 27.40 -26.07
CA LEU A 96 22.01 28.66 -26.35
C LEU A 96 21.33 29.92 -25.79
N PHE A 97 20.05 29.85 -25.40
CA PHE A 97 19.28 30.99 -24.89
C PHE A 97 18.65 30.78 -23.50
N HIS A 98 18.69 29.57 -22.94
CA HIS A 98 18.07 29.24 -21.65
C HIS A 98 19.00 28.34 -20.83
N GLY A 99 19.24 28.74 -19.58
CA GLY A 99 19.99 27.94 -18.59
C GLY A 99 19.21 26.72 -18.10
N PRO A 100 19.81 25.89 -17.22
CA PRO A 100 19.17 24.68 -16.73
C PRO A 100 17.93 25.03 -15.91
N GLY A 101 16.79 24.43 -16.27
CA GLY A 101 15.48 24.68 -15.65
C GLY A 101 14.78 23.38 -15.27
N ARG A 102 13.75 23.49 -14.42
CA ARG A 102 12.88 22.34 -14.10
C ARG A 102 11.47 22.63 -14.60
N VAL A 103 10.96 21.76 -15.45
CA VAL A 103 9.58 21.80 -15.94
C VAL A 103 8.74 20.88 -15.06
N THR A 104 7.62 21.39 -14.56
CA THR A 104 6.63 20.60 -13.81
C THR A 104 5.34 20.58 -14.60
N VAL A 105 4.75 19.40 -14.75
CA VAL A 105 3.48 19.18 -15.44
C VAL A 105 2.53 18.43 -14.52
N ASP A 106 1.37 19.01 -14.27
CA ASP A 106 0.29 18.34 -13.58
C ASP A 106 -0.60 17.59 -14.58
N ARG A 107 -0.86 16.31 -14.30
CA ARG A 107 -1.76 15.45 -15.07
C ARG A 107 -2.71 14.72 -14.14
N CYS A 108 -3.93 14.49 -14.64
CA CYS A 108 -4.94 13.73 -13.94
C CYS A 108 -5.19 12.38 -14.60
N TYR A 109 -5.42 11.37 -13.76
CA TYR A 109 -5.61 9.98 -14.16
C TYR A 109 -6.81 9.39 -13.43
N ASP A 110 -7.61 8.57 -14.13
CA ASP A 110 -8.74 7.83 -13.55
C ASP A 110 -8.27 6.41 -13.20
N LEU A 111 -8.28 6.07 -11.90
CA LEU A 111 -7.96 4.76 -11.38
C LEU A 111 -9.26 4.01 -11.09
N ALA A 112 -9.42 2.82 -11.67
CA ALA A 112 -10.58 1.97 -11.46
C ALA A 112 -10.20 0.73 -10.63
N PHE A 113 -11.03 0.42 -9.63
CA PHE A 113 -10.90 -0.75 -8.77
C PHE A 113 -12.25 -1.49 -8.73
N ASP A 114 -12.32 -2.62 -9.43
CA ASP A 114 -13.55 -3.42 -9.63
C ASP A 114 -13.52 -4.77 -8.88
N GLY A 115 -12.60 -4.91 -7.94
CA GLY A 115 -12.45 -6.11 -7.11
C GLY A 115 -11.68 -7.24 -7.78
N SER A 116 -11.35 -7.12 -9.07
CA SER A 116 -10.39 -8.01 -9.73
C SER A 116 -8.97 -7.62 -9.33
N PRO A 117 -8.03 -8.58 -9.26
CA PRO A 117 -6.61 -8.24 -9.19
C PRO A 117 -6.27 -7.43 -10.44
N GLY A 118 -6.08 -6.12 -10.28
CA GLY A 118 -5.69 -5.22 -11.37
C GLY A 118 -4.39 -5.69 -12.01
N GLU A 119 -4.13 -5.29 -13.25
CA GLU A 119 -2.88 -5.66 -13.91
C GLU A 119 -1.70 -4.90 -13.27
N TRP A 120 -0.66 -5.64 -12.88
CA TRP A 120 0.60 -5.03 -12.44
C TRP A 120 1.16 -4.20 -13.59
N ASP A 121 1.66 -3.01 -13.29
CA ASP A 121 2.19 -2.09 -14.28
C ASP A 121 1.14 -1.48 -15.24
N ALA A 122 -0.15 -1.65 -14.96
CA ALA A 122 -1.21 -0.99 -15.72
C ALA A 122 -1.09 0.53 -15.64
N VAL A 123 -1.15 1.16 -16.81
CA VAL A 123 -1.16 2.62 -16.91
C VAL A 123 -2.61 3.11 -16.86
N PRO A 124 -2.98 3.90 -15.84
CA PRO A 124 -4.34 4.42 -15.76
C PRO A 124 -4.63 5.41 -16.90
N PRO A 125 -5.86 5.44 -17.43
CA PRO A 125 -6.23 6.38 -18.47
C PRO A 125 -6.12 7.83 -17.97
N ARG A 126 -5.57 8.71 -18.81
CA ARG A 126 -5.56 10.16 -18.57
C ARG A 126 -6.98 10.70 -18.65
N THR A 127 -7.35 11.56 -17.71
CA THR A 127 -8.66 12.21 -17.66
C THR A 127 -8.51 13.71 -17.39
N PRO A 128 -9.49 14.56 -17.77
CA PRO A 128 -9.49 15.95 -17.34
C PRO A 128 -9.50 16.07 -15.81
N CYS A 129 -8.73 17.02 -15.28
CA CYS A 129 -8.76 17.30 -13.84
C CYS A 129 -10.13 17.88 -13.45
N PRO A 130 -10.92 17.21 -12.62
CA PRO A 130 -12.18 17.76 -12.16
C PRO A 130 -11.92 19.01 -11.31
N GLY A 131 -12.78 20.01 -11.45
CA GLY A 131 -12.83 21.13 -10.51
C GLY A 131 -13.46 20.71 -9.17
N GLY A 132 -13.15 21.45 -8.11
CA GLY A 132 -13.69 21.24 -6.77
C GLY A 132 -12.60 21.15 -5.71
N ALA A 133 -13.01 21.21 -4.44
CA ALA A 133 -12.10 20.94 -3.34
C ALA A 133 -11.79 19.43 -3.27
N PRO A 134 -10.53 19.04 -2.99
CA PRO A 134 -10.17 17.66 -2.72
C PRO A 134 -11.03 17.05 -1.60
N PRO A 135 -11.37 15.75 -1.68
CA PRO A 135 -12.04 15.06 -0.58
C PRO A 135 -11.20 15.11 0.70
N THR A 136 -11.88 15.27 1.83
CA THR A 136 -11.27 15.12 3.15
C THR A 136 -11.55 13.72 3.67
N PHE A 137 -10.51 13.06 4.18
CA PHE A 137 -10.61 11.73 4.74
C PHE A 137 -10.52 11.80 6.26
N ALA A 138 -11.40 11.08 6.95
CA ALA A 138 -11.27 10.88 8.38
C ALA A 138 -9.98 10.09 8.67
N PRO A 139 -9.28 10.35 9.79
CA PRO A 139 -8.08 9.61 10.15
C PRO A 139 -8.37 8.10 10.20
N TRP A 140 -7.35 7.28 9.92
CA TRP A 140 -7.49 5.83 10.01
C TRP A 140 -7.97 5.45 11.41
N PRO A 141 -8.89 4.48 11.53
CA PRO A 141 -9.29 4.00 12.84
C PRO A 141 -8.07 3.61 13.66
N GLU A 142 -8.08 3.90 14.95
CA GLU A 142 -6.97 3.52 15.80
C GLU A 142 -6.83 2.00 15.83
N THR A 143 -5.59 1.52 15.68
CA THR A 143 -5.31 0.10 15.82
C THR A 143 -5.47 -0.28 17.29
N PRO A 144 -6.30 -1.28 17.63
CA PRO A 144 -6.31 -1.78 18.98
C PRO A 144 -4.91 -2.30 19.35
N PRO A 145 -4.38 -1.95 20.53
CA PRO A 145 -3.00 -2.27 20.88
C PRO A 145 -2.80 -3.79 20.98
N LEU A 146 -1.90 -4.32 20.17
CA LEU A 146 -1.45 -5.71 20.21
C LEU A 146 -0.03 -5.78 20.81
N SER A 147 0.11 -6.49 21.93
CA SER A 147 1.40 -6.65 22.61
C SER A 147 1.81 -8.11 22.63
N ALA A 148 2.88 -8.45 21.89
CA ALA A 148 3.46 -9.79 21.88
C ALA A 148 3.79 -10.28 23.30
N ALA A 149 4.38 -9.42 24.14
CA ALA A 149 4.68 -9.76 25.53
C ALA A 149 3.43 -10.08 26.37
N ARG A 150 2.32 -9.34 26.17
CA ARG A 150 1.04 -9.64 26.85
C ARG A 150 0.48 -10.98 26.39
N ILE A 151 0.49 -11.25 25.08
CA ILE A 151 0.03 -12.51 24.52
C ILE A 151 0.87 -13.67 25.04
N GLU A 152 2.20 -13.55 24.99
CA GLU A 152 3.12 -14.60 25.42
C GLU A 152 2.96 -14.98 26.89
N ARG A 153 2.67 -14.01 27.77
CA ARG A 153 2.42 -14.27 29.20
C ARG A 153 1.11 -15.00 29.46
N ALA A 154 0.09 -14.75 28.63
CA ALA A 154 -1.22 -15.37 28.80
C ALA A 154 -1.29 -16.78 28.21
N LEU A 155 -0.48 -17.06 27.19
CA LEU A 155 -0.47 -18.38 26.56
C LEU A 155 0.06 -19.47 27.50
N PRO A 156 -0.46 -20.72 27.39
CA PRO A 156 -0.01 -21.83 28.22
C PRO A 156 1.52 -22.03 28.17
N LYS A 157 2.13 -22.19 29.34
CA LYS A 157 3.55 -22.54 29.51
C LYS A 157 3.67 -24.02 29.82
N VAL A 158 3.58 -24.84 28.78
CA VAL A 158 3.67 -26.30 28.93
C VAL A 158 5.14 -26.68 29.07
N LYS A 159 5.60 -27.04 30.27
CA LYS A 159 7.03 -27.35 30.53
C LYS A 159 7.43 -28.75 30.04
N THR A 160 6.57 -29.73 30.27
CA THR A 160 6.76 -31.13 29.88
C THR A 160 5.39 -31.72 29.53
N LEU A 161 5.33 -32.69 28.62
CA LEU A 161 4.11 -33.42 28.34
C LEU A 161 4.04 -34.64 29.27
N PRO A 162 3.06 -34.73 30.19
CA PRO A 162 2.73 -36.00 30.79
C PRO A 162 2.12 -36.85 29.67
N SER A 163 2.81 -37.91 29.26
CA SER A 163 2.30 -38.95 28.35
C SER A 163 1.78 -38.45 26.98
N GLY A 164 2.64 -37.79 26.19
CA GLY A 164 2.43 -37.65 24.74
C GLY A 164 1.22 -36.80 24.30
N ARG A 165 0.50 -36.15 25.22
CA ARG A 165 -0.50 -35.14 24.85
C ARG A 165 0.21 -33.85 24.51
N GLY A 166 0.10 -33.40 23.27
CA GLY A 166 0.60 -32.08 22.88
C GLY A 166 -0.16 -30.92 23.49
N VAL A 167 0.24 -29.71 23.12
CA VAL A 167 -0.55 -28.52 23.42
C VAL A 167 -1.90 -28.64 22.70
N GLU A 168 -2.99 -28.59 23.46
CA GLU A 168 -4.33 -28.66 22.87
C GLU A 168 -4.81 -27.26 22.44
N GLU A 169 -5.39 -27.15 21.24
CA GLU A 169 -5.91 -25.89 20.71
C GLU A 169 -6.98 -25.27 21.62
N LYS A 170 -7.80 -26.10 22.28
CA LYS A 170 -8.83 -25.63 23.22
C LYS A 170 -8.26 -24.85 24.39
N ASP A 171 -7.09 -25.26 24.91
CA ASP A 171 -6.47 -24.62 26.07
C ASP A 171 -5.86 -23.28 25.68
N VAL A 172 -5.28 -23.22 24.48
CA VAL A 172 -4.81 -21.97 23.86
C VAL A 172 -5.98 -21.00 23.64
N ARG A 173 -7.10 -21.48 23.08
CA ARG A 173 -8.29 -20.65 22.86
C ARG A 173 -8.88 -20.14 24.17
N ALA A 174 -8.94 -20.99 25.20
CA ALA A 174 -9.41 -20.60 26.52
C ALA A 174 -8.50 -19.55 27.18
N ALA A 175 -7.18 -19.66 27.01
CA ALA A 175 -6.23 -18.66 27.48
C ALA A 175 -6.38 -17.32 26.76
N LEU A 176 -6.57 -17.35 25.44
CA LEU A 176 -6.81 -16.14 24.63
C LEU A 176 -8.15 -15.47 24.97
N ALA A 177 -9.20 -16.24 25.27
CA ALA A 177 -10.49 -15.69 25.68
C ALA A 177 -10.38 -14.87 26.99
N LYS A 178 -9.53 -15.29 27.93
CA LYS A 178 -9.28 -14.57 29.19
C LYS A 178 -8.59 -13.22 29.01
N LEU A 179 -7.93 -12.99 27.86
CA LEU A 179 -7.27 -11.72 27.59
C LEU A 179 -8.24 -10.57 27.32
N ALA A 180 -9.54 -10.84 27.09
CA ALA A 180 -10.54 -9.84 26.72
C ALA A 180 -10.04 -8.93 25.59
N LEU A 181 -9.60 -9.55 24.49
CA LEU A 181 -9.10 -8.84 23.32
C LEU A 181 -10.22 -7.99 22.70
N HIS A 182 -9.83 -6.87 22.09
CA HIS A 182 -10.77 -5.99 21.40
C HIS A 182 -11.52 -6.78 20.30
N PRO A 183 -12.84 -6.59 20.11
CA PRO A 183 -13.64 -7.36 19.15
C PRO A 183 -13.19 -7.22 17.69
N ALA A 184 -12.48 -6.14 17.37
CA ALA A 184 -11.86 -5.95 16.04
C ALA A 184 -10.58 -6.79 15.80
N ILE A 185 -10.15 -7.58 16.79
CA ILE A 185 -9.03 -8.51 16.67
C ILE A 185 -9.59 -9.89 16.34
N ARG A 186 -9.30 -10.38 15.14
CA ARG A 186 -9.58 -11.76 14.74
C ARG A 186 -8.50 -12.68 15.29
N ILE A 187 -8.93 -13.82 15.83
CA ILE A 187 -8.05 -14.84 16.38
C ILE A 187 -8.15 -16.05 15.46
N GLN A 188 -7.01 -16.49 14.93
CA GLN A 188 -6.88 -17.75 14.21
C GLN A 188 -5.97 -18.68 15.02
N THR A 189 -6.39 -19.92 15.16
CA THR A 189 -5.62 -20.98 15.81
C THR A 189 -5.55 -22.18 14.87
N GLU A 190 -4.42 -22.88 14.90
CA GLU A 190 -4.19 -24.07 14.08
C GLU A 190 -3.26 -25.01 14.85
N SER A 191 -3.55 -26.30 14.82
CA SER A 191 -2.71 -27.34 15.41
C SER A 191 -2.12 -28.22 14.32
N GLU A 192 -0.83 -28.50 14.39
CA GLU A 192 -0.15 -29.43 13.49
C GLU A 192 0.32 -30.68 14.27
N SER A 193 0.70 -31.74 13.55
CA SER A 193 1.09 -33.06 14.10
C SER A 193 2.21 -33.03 15.15
N ASP A 194 2.96 -31.92 15.23
CA ASP A 194 4.13 -31.75 16.08
C ASP A 194 3.81 -31.26 17.50
N PHE A 195 2.60 -31.56 17.99
CA PHE A 195 2.16 -31.22 19.36
C PHE A 195 2.20 -29.71 19.68
N ALA A 196 2.16 -28.88 18.63
CA ALA A 196 2.26 -27.42 18.72
C ALA A 196 1.01 -26.75 18.15
N VAL A 197 0.69 -25.58 18.70
CA VAL A 197 -0.42 -24.73 18.24
C VAL A 197 0.13 -23.39 17.78
N GLY A 198 -0.19 -23.04 16.53
CA GLY A 198 0.00 -21.73 15.97
C GLY A 198 -1.16 -20.81 16.32
N VAL A 199 -0.86 -19.54 16.59
CA VAL A 199 -1.85 -18.51 16.86
C VAL A 199 -1.51 -17.29 16.01
N ALA A 200 -2.50 -16.73 15.33
CA ALA A 200 -2.42 -15.41 14.73
C ALA A 200 -3.54 -14.52 15.28
N LEU A 201 -3.15 -13.36 15.81
CA LEU A 201 -4.06 -12.30 16.21
C LEU A 201 -3.94 -11.19 15.19
N VAL A 202 -5.04 -10.82 14.52
CA VAL A 202 -5.03 -9.86 13.40
C VAL A 202 -6.01 -8.73 13.67
N ALA A 203 -5.54 -7.49 13.67
CA ALA A 203 -6.39 -6.30 13.76
C ALA A 203 -6.81 -5.84 12.36
N ASP A 204 -8.11 -5.72 12.11
CA ASP A 204 -8.62 -5.35 10.78
C ASP A 204 -8.53 -3.84 10.48
N SER A 205 -8.25 -3.00 11.49
CA SER A 205 -8.45 -1.54 11.46
C SER A 205 -7.17 -0.69 11.30
N ALA A 206 -6.12 -1.20 10.66
CA ALA A 206 -4.83 -0.53 10.39
C ALA A 206 -4.80 0.51 9.24
N PRO A 207 -3.72 1.29 9.01
CA PRO A 207 -3.23 1.61 7.66
C PRO A 207 -2.41 0.43 7.07
N PRO A 208 -2.23 0.33 5.74
CA PRO A 208 -1.63 -0.86 5.09
C PRO A 208 -0.15 -1.12 5.42
N SER A 209 0.56 -0.12 5.92
CA SER A 209 2.02 -0.10 6.05
C SER A 209 2.60 -0.66 7.36
N LYS A 210 1.77 -1.17 8.28
CA LYS A 210 2.24 -1.76 9.55
C LYS A 210 1.69 -3.18 9.74
N PRO A 211 2.52 -4.16 10.16
CA PRO A 211 2.05 -5.51 10.44
C PRO A 211 0.98 -5.45 11.55
N ARG A 212 -0.25 -5.79 11.18
CA ARG A 212 -1.43 -5.72 12.05
C ARG A 212 -1.63 -7.00 12.86
N CYS A 213 -0.55 -7.71 13.15
CA CYS A 213 -0.70 -9.02 13.76
C CYS A 213 0.39 -9.38 14.74
N VAL A 214 0.01 -10.19 15.73
CA VAL A 214 0.93 -10.91 16.60
C VAL A 214 0.80 -12.38 16.25
N LEU A 215 1.93 -13.00 15.96
CA LEU A 215 2.02 -14.44 15.79
C LEU A 215 2.49 -15.04 17.11
N ALA A 216 2.01 -16.23 17.43
CA ALA A 216 2.54 -17.00 18.54
C ALA A 216 2.58 -18.48 18.20
N ARG A 217 3.57 -19.17 18.76
CA ARG A 217 3.70 -20.62 18.72
C ARG A 217 3.75 -21.13 20.14
N VAL A 218 2.85 -22.06 20.44
CA VAL A 218 2.76 -22.73 21.73
C VAL A 218 3.19 -24.16 21.51
N ALA A 219 4.35 -24.51 22.03
CA ALA A 219 4.90 -25.86 21.97
C ALA A 219 5.40 -26.28 23.37
N PRO A 220 5.54 -27.58 23.63
CA PRO A 220 6.15 -28.06 24.87
C PRO A 220 7.55 -27.49 25.04
N GLY A 221 7.85 -26.96 26.23
CA GLY A 221 9.11 -26.30 26.58
C GLY A 221 9.29 -24.90 25.96
N LYS A 222 8.45 -24.50 24.99
CA LYS A 222 8.66 -23.28 24.21
C LYS A 222 7.36 -22.63 23.76
N THR A 223 7.00 -21.55 24.45
CA THR A 223 5.88 -20.69 24.07
C THR A 223 6.41 -19.29 23.79
N LYS A 224 6.22 -18.82 22.56
CA LYS A 224 6.75 -17.52 22.10
C LYS A 224 5.69 -16.76 21.32
N ALA A 225 5.58 -15.46 21.56
CA ALA A 225 4.80 -14.56 20.71
C ALA A 225 5.70 -13.43 20.16
N TRP A 226 5.45 -13.00 18.94
CA TRP A 226 6.24 -11.97 18.29
C TRP A 226 5.41 -11.15 17.30
N LEU A 227 5.90 -9.95 17.01
CA LEU A 227 5.46 -9.18 15.86
C LEU A 227 6.26 -9.67 14.65
N PRO A 228 5.62 -10.10 13.56
CA PRO A 228 6.34 -10.58 12.39
C PRO A 228 7.13 -9.42 11.75
N SER A 229 8.31 -9.75 11.24
CA SER A 229 9.05 -8.88 10.33
C SER A 229 8.25 -8.64 9.03
N GLN A 230 8.62 -7.63 8.25
CA GLN A 230 7.94 -7.35 6.97
C GLN A 230 7.93 -8.57 6.03
N THR A 231 9.05 -9.31 5.97
CA THR A 231 9.17 -10.53 5.15
C THR A 231 8.25 -11.65 5.63
N GLU A 232 8.04 -11.80 6.93
CA GLU A 232 7.10 -12.77 7.49
C GLU A 232 5.65 -12.34 7.28
N ALA A 233 5.36 -11.05 7.46
CA ALA A 233 4.04 -10.49 7.19
C ALA A 233 3.63 -10.65 5.71
N ALA A 234 4.59 -10.60 4.78
CA ALA A 234 4.37 -10.86 3.36
C ALA A 234 3.92 -12.30 3.06
N LYS A 235 4.30 -13.28 3.90
CA LYS A 235 3.79 -14.67 3.82
C LYS A 235 2.36 -14.80 4.37
N GLY A 236 1.84 -13.74 4.98
CA GLY A 236 0.52 -13.69 5.57
C GLY A 236 0.52 -13.85 7.08
N CYS A 237 -0.35 -13.09 7.75
CA CYS A 237 -0.62 -13.20 9.19
C CYS A 237 -1.60 -14.34 9.47
N THR A 238 -1.14 -15.59 9.45
CA THR A 238 -1.97 -16.78 9.69
C THR A 238 -1.36 -17.68 10.77
N ALA A 239 -2.20 -18.53 11.37
CA ALA A 239 -1.74 -19.53 12.34
C ALA A 239 -0.73 -20.51 11.72
N HIS A 240 -0.95 -20.90 10.46
CA HIS A 240 0.01 -21.64 9.65
C HIS A 240 1.40 -20.98 9.57
N THR A 241 1.47 -19.67 9.27
CA THR A 241 2.75 -18.94 9.26
C THR A 241 3.42 -18.99 10.65
N ALA A 242 2.65 -18.93 11.74
CA ALA A 242 3.21 -19.04 13.09
C ALA A 242 3.82 -20.43 13.37
N LEU A 243 3.27 -21.50 12.79
CA LEU A 243 3.81 -22.86 12.88
C LEU A 243 5.09 -23.00 12.04
N GLY A 244 5.03 -22.65 10.76
CA GLY A 244 6.14 -22.86 9.81
C GLY A 244 7.36 -21.94 10.01
N THR A 245 7.18 -20.80 10.67
CA THR A 245 8.27 -19.83 10.93
C THR A 245 8.79 -19.88 12.36
N GLY A 246 8.19 -20.72 13.22
CA GLY A 246 8.34 -20.68 14.67
C GLY A 246 9.78 -20.85 15.14
N ARG A 247 10.46 -19.73 15.38
CA ARG A 247 11.80 -19.64 15.98
C ARG A 247 11.85 -20.12 17.41
#